data_AF-A0A1F3KG56-F1
#
_entry.id   AF-A0A1F3KG56-F1
#
_cell.length_a   1.000
_cell.length_b   1.000
_cell.length_c   1.000
_cell.angle_alpha   90.00
_cell.angle_beta   90.00
_cell.angle_gamma   90.00
#
_symmetry.space_group_name_H-M   'P 1'
#
loop_
_entity.id
_entity.type
_entity.pdbx_description
1 polymer ?
#
loop_
_entity_poly.entity_id
_entity_poly.type
_entity_poly.pdbx_seq_one_letter_code
_entity_poly.pdbx_strand_id
1 'polypeptide(L)'
;MRIKKNIAISESGFMFNPITGESFTVNPIGTEILQMINDGFESDQIIEAICNKYQVDQHTFDKDLTDFTGMLDHHHLSQHHDKEEA
;
A
#
# COMPACT_ATOMS: atom_id res chain seq x y z
N MET A 1 0.61 -4.85 7.29
CA MET A 1 0.91 -3.39 7.20
C MET A 1 -0.41 -2.61 7.15
N ARG A 2 -0.47 -1.34 7.57
CA ARG A 2 -1.65 -0.46 7.35
C ARG A 2 -1.23 0.96 6.97
N ILE A 3 -2.07 1.66 6.20
CA ILE A 3 -1.88 3.08 5.91
C ILE A 3 -2.23 3.90 7.16
N LYS A 4 -1.46 4.96 7.44
CA LYS A 4 -1.72 5.80 8.61
C LYS A 4 -3.03 6.56 8.44
N LYS A 5 -3.81 6.66 9.53
CA LYS A 5 -5.15 7.28 9.54
C LYS A 5 -5.16 8.77 9.19
N ASN A 6 -4.03 9.45 9.30
CA ASN A 6 -3.89 10.87 8.98
C ASN A 6 -3.58 11.12 7.51
N ILE A 7 -3.38 10.07 6.69
CA ILE A 7 -3.21 10.21 5.24
C ILE A 7 -4.59 10.23 4.59
N ALA A 8 -4.89 11.29 3.86
CA ALA A 8 -6.09 11.36 3.05
C ALA A 8 -5.84 10.65 1.71
N ILE A 9 -6.69 9.69 1.35
CA ILE A 9 -6.60 8.93 0.10
C ILE A 9 -7.89 9.13 -0.68
N SER A 10 -7.79 9.50 -1.96
CA SER A 10 -8.93 9.53 -2.88
C SER A 10 -9.08 8.21 -3.64
N GLU A 11 -10.29 7.95 -4.15
CA GLU A 11 -10.56 6.83 -5.05
C GLU A 11 -9.74 6.87 -6.35
N SER A 12 -9.22 8.04 -6.72
CA SER A 12 -8.39 8.22 -7.91
C SER A 12 -6.91 7.91 -7.67
N GLY A 13 -6.50 7.55 -6.44
CA GLY A 13 -5.10 7.30 -6.10
C GLY A 13 -4.30 8.54 -5.72
N PHE A 14 -4.97 9.64 -5.32
CA PHE A 14 -4.28 10.79 -4.75
C PHE A 14 -4.12 10.58 -3.24
N MET A 15 -2.90 10.73 -2.74
CA MET A 15 -2.60 10.69 -1.31
C MET A 15 -2.07 12.04 -0.85
N PHE A 16 -2.61 12.54 0.26
CA PHE A 16 -2.17 13.79 0.87
C PHE A 16 -1.83 13.58 2.35
N ASN A 17 -0.64 14.02 2.73
CA ASN A 17 -0.21 14.09 4.12
C ASN A 17 -0.43 15.52 4.64
N PRO A 18 -1.50 15.78 5.43
CA PRO A 18 -1.80 17.12 5.95
C PRO A 18 -0.78 17.60 6.99
N ILE A 19 0.06 16.72 7.54
CA ILE A 19 1.08 17.08 8.53
C ILE A 19 2.32 17.65 7.85
N THR A 20 2.78 17.02 6.77
CA THR A 20 3.97 17.47 6.03
C THR A 20 3.64 18.40 4.86
N GLY A 21 2.39 18.39 4.40
CA GLY A 21 1.96 19.09 3.19
C GLY A 21 2.31 18.35 1.88
N GLU A 22 2.85 17.13 1.98
CA GLU A 22 3.26 16.34 0.82
C GLU A 22 2.06 15.69 0.13
N SER A 23 2.13 15.64 -1.20
CA SER A 23 1.13 15.01 -2.05
C SER A 23 1.79 13.97 -2.95
N PHE A 24 1.14 12.81 -3.07
CA PHE A 24 1.59 11.70 -3.90
C PHE A 24 0.44 11.26 -4.80
N THR A 25 0.79 10.69 -5.95
CA THR A 25 -0.16 10.05 -6.85
C THR A 25 0.31 8.63 -7.09
N VAL A 26 -0.58 7.67 -6.92
CA VAL A 26 -0.36 6.29 -7.31
C VAL A 26 -1.07 5.97 -8.62
N ASN A 27 -0.54 4.99 -9.34
CA ASN A 27 -1.17 4.46 -10.54
C ASN A 27 -2.40 3.59 -10.16
N PRO A 28 -3.24 3.18 -11.13
CA PRO A 28 -4.45 2.41 -10.83
C PRO A 28 -4.21 1.09 -10.08
N ILE A 29 -3.09 0.40 -10.36
CA ILE A 29 -2.72 -0.84 -9.66
C ILE A 29 -2.34 -0.53 -8.20
N GLY A 30 -1.56 0.52 -7.97
CA GLY A 30 -1.22 1.00 -6.63
C GLY A 30 -2.47 1.41 -5.85
N THR A 31 -3.44 2.07 -6.48
CA THR A 31 -4.73 2.39 -5.84
C THR A 31 -5.47 1.14 -5.40
N GLU A 32 -5.51 0.09 -6.24
CA GLU A 32 -6.14 -1.18 -5.88
C GLU A 32 -5.41 -1.85 -4.71
N ILE A 33 -4.07 -1.89 -4.74
CA ILE A 33 -3.25 -2.41 -3.64
C ILE A 33 -3.51 -1.62 -2.34
N LEU A 34 -3.56 -0.29 -2.39
CA LEU A 34 -3.87 0.55 -1.23
C LEU A 34 -5.26 0.26 -0.66
N GLN A 35 -6.25 0.04 -1.51
CA GLN A 35 -7.59 -0.33 -1.08
C GLN A 35 -7.57 -1.68 -0.36
N MET A 36 -6.90 -2.69 -0.91
CA MET A 36 -6.76 -4.00 -0.28
C MET A 36 -6.03 -3.92 1.07
N ILE A 37 -4.97 -3.12 1.17
CA ILE A 37 -4.26 -2.87 2.44
C ILE A 37 -5.21 -2.22 3.46
N ASN A 38 -6.02 -1.26 3.02
CA ASN A 38 -6.97 -0.56 3.90
C ASN A 38 -8.11 -1.49 4.37
N ASP A 39 -8.53 -2.43 3.51
CA ASP A 39 -9.49 -3.48 3.81
C ASP A 39 -8.89 -4.59 4.72
N GLY A 40 -7.58 -4.53 4.99
CA GLY A 40 -6.89 -5.40 5.93
C GLY A 40 -6.39 -6.72 5.33
N PHE A 41 -6.21 -6.77 4.01
CA PHE A 41 -5.58 -7.91 3.34
C PHE A 41 -4.09 -8.00 3.70
N GLU A 42 -3.62 -9.22 3.91
CA GLU A 42 -2.20 -9.52 4.07
C GLU A 42 -1.50 -9.62 2.71
N SER A 43 -0.18 -9.45 2.69
CA SER A 43 0.61 -9.40 1.44
C SER A 43 0.37 -10.60 0.52
N ASP A 44 0.32 -11.83 1.07
CA ASP A 44 0.07 -13.05 0.29
C ASP A 44 -1.29 -13.02 -0.42
N GLN A 45 -2.31 -12.46 0.23
CA GLN A 45 -3.66 -12.34 -0.33
C GLN A 45 -3.71 -11.29 -1.45
N ILE A 46 -2.96 -10.20 -1.30
CA ILE A 46 -2.81 -9.17 -2.34
C ILE A 46 -2.10 -9.77 -3.57
N ILE A 47 -1.02 -10.50 -3.34
CA ILE A 47 -0.25 -11.19 -4.38
C ILE A 47 -1.15 -12.15 -5.15
N GLU A 48 -1.86 -13.04 -4.45
CA GLU A 48 -2.78 -13.99 -5.09
C GLU A 48 -3.86 -13.27 -5.91
N ALA A 49 -4.51 -12.24 -5.35
CA ALA A 49 -5.58 -11.52 -6.04
C ALA A 49 -5.09 -10.82 -7.31
N ILE A 50 -3.95 -10.12 -7.25
CA ILE A 50 -3.41 -9.36 -8.38
C ILE A 50 -2.87 -10.31 -9.46
N CYS A 51 -2.12 -11.35 -9.08
CA CYS A 51 -1.63 -12.35 -10.02
C CYS A 51 -2.77 -13.06 -10.75
N ASN A 52 -3.85 -13.43 -10.04
CA ASN A 52 -5.02 -14.06 -10.65
C ASN A 52 -5.79 -13.10 -11.58
N LYS A 53 -5.94 -11.83 -11.19
CA LYS A 53 -6.71 -10.84 -11.96
C LYS A 53 -5.97 -10.38 -13.23
N TYR A 54 -4.66 -10.16 -13.12
CA TYR A 54 -3.84 -9.58 -14.19
C TYR A 54 -2.96 -10.60 -14.93
N GLN A 55 -2.99 -11.88 -14.53
CA GLN A 55 -2.20 -12.97 -15.11
C GLN A 55 -0.70 -12.65 -15.15
N VAL A 56 -0.20 -12.08 -14.05
CA VAL A 56 1.21 -11.72 -13.88
C VAL A 56 1.96 -12.77 -13.07
N ASP A 57 3.28 -12.86 -13.30
CA ASP A 57 4.16 -13.76 -12.55
C ASP A 57 4.22 -13.38 -11.07
N GLN A 58 4.06 -14.38 -10.20
CA GLN A 58 3.99 -14.19 -8.75
C GLN A 58 5.30 -13.67 -8.17
N HIS A 59 6.43 -14.22 -8.61
CA HIS A 59 7.74 -13.82 -8.09
C HIS A 59 8.12 -12.39 -8.50
N THR A 60 7.72 -11.97 -9.69
CA THR A 60 7.89 -10.58 -10.13
C THR A 60 7.01 -9.64 -9.33
N PHE A 61 5.72 -9.96 -9.19
CA PHE A 61 4.79 -9.10 -8.46
C PHE A 61 5.09 -9.01 -6.95
N ASP A 62 5.57 -10.09 -6.34
CA ASP A 62 6.01 -10.10 -4.93
C ASP A 62 7.12 -9.05 -4.67
N LYS A 63 8.08 -8.95 -5.59
CA LYS A 63 9.12 -7.92 -5.52
C LYS A 63 8.56 -6.52 -5.73
N ASP A 64 7.71 -6.34 -6.73
CA ASP A 64 7.06 -5.05 -7.00
C ASP A 64 6.22 -4.58 -5.80
N LEU A 65 5.51 -5.49 -5.14
CA LEU A 65 4.73 -5.20 -3.94
C LEU A 65 5.65 -4.85 -2.76
N THR A 66 6.75 -5.59 -2.58
CA THR A 66 7.75 -5.29 -1.55
C THR A 66 8.35 -3.90 -1.75
N ASP A 67 8.75 -3.56 -2.97
CA ASP A 67 9.31 -2.25 -3.30
C ASP A 67 8.25 -1.14 -3.09
N PHE A 68 7.01 -1.37 -3.51
CA PHE A 68 5.91 -0.42 -3.33
C PHE A 68 5.61 -0.14 -1.85
N THR A 69 5.51 -1.18 -1.04
CA THR A 69 5.28 -1.03 0.41
C THR A 69 6.48 -0.37 1.11
N GLY A 70 7.71 -0.67 0.68
CA GLY A 70 8.91 0.02 1.13
C GLY A 70 8.90 1.53 0.82
N MET A 71 8.36 1.94 -0.33
CA MET A 71 8.19 3.36 -0.66
C MET A 71 7.17 4.05 0.25
N LEU A 72 6.07 3.37 0.60
CA LEU A 72 5.07 3.91 1.53
C LEU A 72 5.68 4.14 2.92
N ASP A 73 6.54 3.22 3.38
CA ASP A 73 7.24 3.35 4.66
C ASP A 73 8.28 4.47 4.62
N HIS A 74 9.05 4.55 3.54
CA HIS A 74 10.06 5.59 3.34
C HIS A 74 9.46 7.01 3.40
N HIS A 75 8.29 7.20 2.81
CA HIS A 75 7.54 8.46 2.86
C HIS A 75 6.67 8.60 4.12
N HIS A 76 6.81 7.70 5.10
CA HIS A 76 6.08 7.71 6.36
C HIS A 76 4.56 7.69 6.21
N LEU A 77 4.05 7.06 5.14
CA LEU A 77 2.63 6.97 4.80
C LEU A 77 1.97 5.72 5.41
N SER A 78 2.73 4.65 5.59
CA SER A 78 2.31 3.41 6.26
C SER A 78 2.91 3.28 7.65
N GLN A 79 2.32 2.37 8.42
CA GLN A 79 2.82 1.93 9.72
C GLN A 79 2.77 0.40 9.78
N HIS A 80 3.83 -0.18 10.30
CA HIS A 80 3.84 -1.57 10.74
C HIS A 80 3.23 -1.63 12.13
N HIS A 81 2.45 -2.66 12.40
CA HIS A 81 1.97 -2.92 13.75
C HIS A 81 3.19 -3.44 14.52
N ASP A 82 4.01 -2.54 15.05
CA ASP A 82 4.95 -2.90 16.09
C ASP A 82 4.10 -3.50 17.21
N LYS A 83 4.32 -4.78 17.51
CA LYS A 83 3.82 -5.36 18.74
C LYS A 83 4.32 -4.45 19.87
N GLU A 84 3.39 -3.85 20.61
CA GLU A 84 3.65 -3.02 21.78
C GLU A 84 4.80 -3.58 22.62
N GLU A 85 5.83 -2.77 22.88
CA GLU A 85 6.64 -2.95 24.07
C GLU A 85 5.82 -2.41 25.25
N ALA A 86 5.31 -3.34 26.04
CA ALA A 86 4.68 -3.14 27.34
C ALA A 86 5.70 -2.79 28.43
#